data_AF-A0A931MDN9-F1
#
_entry.id   AF-A0A931MDN9-F1
#
_cell.length_a   1.000
_cell.length_b   1.000
_cell.length_c   1.000
_cell.angle_alpha   90.00
_cell.angle_beta   90.00
_cell.angle_gamma   90.00
#
_symmetry.space_group_name_H-M   'P 1'
#
loop_
_entity.id
_entity.type
_entity.pdbx_description
1 polymer ?
#
loop_
_entity_poly.entity_id
_entity_poly.type
_entity_poly.pdbx_seq_one_letter_code
_entity_poly.pdbx_strand_id
1 'polypeptide(L)'
;MKFIKGIINSRWHFIWLILFFILHGYAGYIGLLSFTDLLVLFVEYCVLAAVIYLLSKRFFKEALNAAVYTSLFMLVFLFFEDLRIFTAKWKWIAPVSALKFYFPLSFTILIIGFFVFKRISTPLKRLTVFLNIIFLVYLLIDVVDISSKL
;
A
#
# COMPACT_ATOMS: atom_id res chain seq x y z
N MET A 1 17.71 10.68 -17.95
CA MET A 1 16.27 10.67 -18.29
C MET A 1 15.63 9.27 -18.44
N LYS A 2 16.33 8.26 -19.01
CA LYS A 2 15.77 6.89 -19.16
C LYS A 2 15.47 6.18 -17.83
N PHE A 3 16.33 6.34 -16.82
CA PHE A 3 16.18 5.71 -15.50
C PHE A 3 14.90 6.15 -14.76
N ILE A 4 14.65 7.46 -14.70
CA ILE A 4 13.44 8.05 -14.07
C ILE A 4 12.17 7.54 -14.76
N LYS A 5 12.16 7.47 -16.10
CA LYS A 5 11.04 6.88 -16.85
C LYS A 5 10.83 5.40 -16.53
N GLY A 6 11.88 4.65 -16.23
CA GLY A 6 11.80 3.25 -15.82
C GLY A 6 11.12 3.07 -14.46
N ILE A 7 11.51 3.89 -13.48
CA ILE A 7 10.92 3.85 -12.12
C ILE A 7 9.45 4.24 -12.14
N ILE A 8 9.10 5.33 -12.84
CA ILE A 8 7.72 5.87 -12.83
C ILE A 8 6.72 4.93 -13.54
N ASN A 9 7.18 4.15 -14.52
CA ASN A 9 6.35 3.15 -15.21
C ASN A 9 6.44 1.75 -14.59
N SER A 10 7.09 1.63 -13.43
CA SER A 10 7.34 0.36 -12.76
C SER A 10 6.06 -0.25 -12.21
N ARG A 11 6.01 -1.58 -12.26
CA ARG A 11 4.93 -2.40 -11.66
C ARG A 11 5.11 -2.58 -10.16
N TRP A 12 6.23 -2.12 -9.60
CA TRP A 12 6.64 -2.39 -8.22
C TRP A 12 6.21 -1.30 -7.24
N HIS A 13 5.14 -0.55 -7.54
CA HIS A 13 4.70 0.56 -6.69
C HIS A 13 4.19 0.11 -5.31
N PHE A 14 3.76 -1.14 -5.17
CA PHE A 14 3.46 -1.73 -3.86
C PHE A 14 4.70 -1.85 -2.96
N ILE A 15 5.92 -1.91 -3.50
CA ILE A 15 7.15 -1.88 -2.69
C ILE A 15 7.34 -0.49 -2.08
N TRP A 16 7.10 0.58 -2.86
CA TRP A 16 7.12 1.94 -2.34
C TRP A 16 6.09 2.14 -1.22
N LEU A 17 4.89 1.56 -1.37
CA LEU A 17 3.86 1.56 -0.34
C LEU A 17 4.30 0.86 0.94
N ILE A 18 4.90 -0.33 0.85
CA ILE A 18 5.42 -1.07 2.01
C ILE A 18 6.51 -0.25 2.71
N LEU A 19 7.44 0.29 1.92
CA LEU A 19 8.54 1.07 2.46
C LEU A 19 8.04 2.34 3.15
N PHE A 20 7.08 3.04 2.53
CA PHE A 20 6.36 4.15 3.14
C PHE A 20 5.74 3.76 4.48
N PHE A 21 4.95 2.68 4.53
CA PHE A 21 4.31 2.24 5.78
C PHE A 21 5.31 1.98 6.91
N ILE A 22 6.42 1.30 6.62
CA ILE A 22 7.44 0.98 7.63
C ILE A 22 8.17 2.24 8.09
N LEU A 23 8.56 3.13 7.18
CA LEU A 23 9.24 4.37 7.54
C LEU A 23 8.33 5.32 8.32
N HIS A 24 7.08 5.45 7.88
CA HIS A 24 6.07 6.25 8.58
C HIS A 24 5.85 5.74 10.01
N GLY A 25 5.69 4.42 10.18
CA GLY A 25 5.60 3.79 11.49
C GLY A 25 6.85 4.04 12.33
N TYR A 26 8.04 3.86 11.76
CA TYR A 26 9.32 4.10 12.45
C TYR A 26 9.47 5.56 12.91
N ALA A 27 9.06 6.54 12.11
CA ALA A 27 9.13 7.96 12.45
C ALA A 27 8.34 8.34 13.73
N GLY A 28 7.35 7.52 14.10
CA GLY A 28 6.59 7.65 15.34
C GLY A 28 7.25 7.01 16.57
N TYR A 29 8.21 6.10 16.38
CA TYR A 29 8.82 5.29 17.43
C TYR A 29 10.35 5.23 17.33
N ILE A 30 10.97 6.31 16.83
CA ILE A 30 12.43 6.42 16.69
C ILE A 30 13.11 6.11 18.03
N GLY A 31 14.10 5.21 18.00
CA GLY A 31 14.85 4.78 19.18
C GLY A 31 14.22 3.64 19.98
N LEU A 32 12.97 3.25 19.70
CA LEU A 32 12.31 2.10 20.34
C LEU A 32 12.37 0.83 19.48
N LEU A 33 12.45 0.98 18.15
CA LEU A 33 12.46 -0.13 17.20
C LEU A 33 13.87 -0.38 16.66
N SER A 34 14.28 -1.65 16.67
CA SER A 34 15.53 -2.09 16.04
C SER A 34 15.43 -2.00 14.51
N PHE A 35 16.48 -1.51 13.87
CA PHE A 35 16.58 -1.49 12.40
C PHE A 35 16.46 -2.90 11.80
N THR A 36 16.98 -3.92 12.50
CA THR A 36 16.89 -5.32 12.05
C THR A 36 15.44 -5.80 11.98
N ASP A 37 14.63 -5.46 12.99
CA ASP A 37 13.22 -5.88 13.03
C ASP A 37 12.42 -5.21 11.91
N LEU A 38 12.71 -3.94 11.60
CA LEU A 38 12.10 -3.23 10.47
C LEU A 38 12.46 -3.86 9.13
N LEU A 39 13.70 -4.33 8.97
CA LEU A 39 14.16 -4.99 7.75
C LEU A 39 13.48 -6.35 7.58
N VAL A 40 13.35 -7.13 8.65
CA VAL A 40 12.60 -8.40 8.63
C VAL A 40 11.15 -8.14 8.22
N LEU A 41 10.49 -7.16 8.85
CA LEU A 41 9.11 -6.80 8.53
C LEU A 41 8.95 -6.33 7.06
N PHE A 42 9.92 -5.56 6.55
CA PHE A 42 9.95 -5.17 5.14
C PHE A 42 9.99 -6.37 4.20
N VAL A 43 10.87 -7.33 4.48
CA VAL A 43 11.00 -8.54 3.67
C VAL A 43 9.71 -9.37 3.73
N GLU A 44 9.12 -9.56 4.91
CA GLU A 44 7.86 -10.29 5.08
C GLU A 44 6.73 -9.68 4.26
N TYR A 45 6.56 -8.35 4.32
CA TYR A 45 5.54 -7.67 3.52
C TYR A 45 5.84 -7.69 2.02
N CYS A 46 7.11 -7.62 1.62
CA CYS A 46 7.49 -7.79 0.22
C CYS A 46 7.17 -9.19 -0.29
N VAL A 47 7.41 -10.24 0.50
CA VAL A 47 7.06 -11.63 0.16
C VAL A 47 5.54 -11.78 0.06
N LEU A 48 4.78 -11.25 1.02
CA LEU A 48 3.32 -11.27 0.99
C LEU A 48 2.78 -10.58 -0.26
N ALA A 49 3.26 -9.37 -0.57
CA ALA A 49 2.87 -8.62 -1.75
C ALA A 49 3.25 -9.34 -3.05
N ALA A 50 4.41 -10.00 -3.10
CA ALA A 50 4.81 -10.80 -4.24
C ALA A 50 3.87 -12.01 -4.45
N VAL A 51 3.48 -12.70 -3.38
CA VAL A 51 2.50 -13.80 -3.45
C VAL A 51 1.15 -13.30 -3.97
N ILE A 52 0.64 -12.19 -3.42
CA ILE A 52 -0.61 -11.57 -3.87
C ILE A 52 -0.53 -11.17 -5.34
N TYR A 53 0.58 -10.56 -5.76
CA TYR A 53 0.82 -10.16 -7.14
C TYR A 53 0.82 -11.36 -8.09
N LEU A 54 1.53 -12.44 -7.74
CA LEU A 54 1.60 -13.64 -8.56
C LEU A 54 0.24 -14.33 -8.68
N LEU A 55 -0.53 -14.41 -7.59
CA LEU A 55 -1.89 -14.93 -7.60
C LEU A 55 -2.80 -14.05 -8.48
N SER A 56 -2.78 -12.74 -8.26
CA SER A 56 -3.54 -11.75 -9.01
C SER A 56 -3.26 -11.81 -10.50
N LYS A 57 -1.99 -11.94 -10.88
CA LYS A 57 -1.55 -12.02 -12.28
C LYS A 57 -2.19 -13.18 -13.05
N ARG A 58 -2.64 -14.25 -12.37
CA ARG A 58 -3.37 -15.35 -13.01
C ARG A 58 -4.81 -14.97 -13.42
N PHE A 59 -5.38 -13.96 -12.79
CA PHE A 59 -6.78 -13.54 -13.00
C PHE A 59 -6.93 -12.28 -13.85
N PHE A 60 -5.94 -11.39 -13.84
CA PHE A 60 -5.96 -10.13 -14.60
C PHE A 60 -5.29 -10.29 -15.96
N LYS A 61 -5.88 -9.69 -17.01
CA LYS A 61 -5.32 -9.72 -18.37
C LYS A 61 -3.99 -8.97 -18.47
N GLU A 62 -3.85 -7.89 -17.71
CA GLU A 62 -2.69 -7.01 -17.72
C GLU A 62 -1.90 -7.09 -16.42
N ALA A 63 -0.59 -7.28 -16.53
CA ALA A 63 0.30 -7.37 -15.37
C ALA A 63 0.35 -6.07 -14.54
N LEU A 64 0.04 -4.92 -15.16
CA LEU A 64 -0.08 -3.64 -14.46
C LEU A 64 -1.34 -3.61 -13.57
N ASN A 65 -2.45 -4.20 -14.03
CA ASN A 65 -3.70 -4.21 -13.27
C ASN A 65 -3.57 -5.11 -12.04
N ALA A 66 -2.84 -6.23 -12.16
CA ALA A 66 -2.47 -7.07 -11.02
C ALA A 66 -1.62 -6.31 -9.98
N ALA A 67 -0.68 -5.47 -10.41
CA ALA A 67 0.15 -4.66 -9.52
C ALA A 67 -0.66 -3.57 -8.80
N VAL A 68 -1.57 -2.91 -9.52
CA VAL A 68 -2.49 -1.92 -8.91
C VAL A 68 -3.40 -2.59 -7.89
N TYR A 69 -3.96 -3.76 -8.21
CA TYR A 69 -4.78 -4.51 -7.27
C TYR A 69 -3.97 -4.97 -6.04
N THR A 70 -2.73 -5.42 -6.24
CA THR A 70 -1.82 -5.76 -5.14
C THR A 70 -1.58 -4.55 -4.24
N SER A 71 -1.40 -3.36 -4.81
CA SER A 71 -1.24 -2.12 -4.04
C SER A 71 -2.50 -1.76 -3.26
N LEU A 72 -3.68 -1.95 -3.86
CA LEU A 72 -4.95 -1.78 -3.14
C LEU A 72 -5.07 -2.77 -1.98
N PHE A 73 -4.71 -4.04 -2.21
CA PHE A 73 -4.70 -5.06 -1.17
C PHE A 73 -3.78 -4.69 -0.02
N MET A 74 -2.52 -4.36 -0.34
CA MET A 74 -1.52 -3.97 0.64
C MET A 74 -1.92 -2.68 1.37
N LEU A 75 -2.57 -1.73 0.70
CA LEU A 75 -3.06 -0.50 1.35
C LEU A 75 -4.14 -0.83 2.39
N VAL A 76 -5.11 -1.66 2.04
CA VAL A 76 -6.16 -2.09 2.98
C VAL A 76 -5.57 -2.92 4.12
N PHE A 77 -4.59 -3.77 3.83
CA PHE A 77 -3.96 -4.65 4.83
C PHE A 77 -3.08 -3.86 5.82
N LEU A 78 -2.13 -3.06 5.31
CA LEU A 78 -1.17 -2.32 6.13
C LEU A 78 -1.86 -1.23 6.96
N PHE A 79 -2.77 -0.48 6.34
CA PHE A 79 -3.46 0.64 7.00
C PHE A 79 -4.77 0.22 7.66
N PHE A 80 -5.05 -1.07 7.82
CA PHE A 80 -6.31 -1.56 8.38
C PHE A 80 -6.61 -0.91 9.74
N GLU A 81 -5.64 -0.98 10.65
CA GLU A 81 -5.80 -0.47 12.01
C GLU A 81 -5.78 1.06 12.05
N ASP A 82 -4.87 1.70 11.31
CA ASP A 82 -4.79 3.17 11.26
C ASP A 82 -6.08 3.79 10.72
N LEU A 83 -6.65 3.22 9.66
CA LEU A 83 -7.92 3.67 9.10
C LEU A 83 -9.10 3.37 10.04
N ARG A 84 -9.07 2.25 10.77
CA ARG A 84 -10.06 1.93 11.81
C ARG A 84 -10.03 2.97 12.93
N ILE A 85 -8.85 3.30 13.45
CA ILE A 85 -8.67 4.33 14.48
C ILE A 85 -9.07 5.71 13.94
N PHE A 86 -8.67 6.03 12.71
CA PHE A 86 -9.02 7.30 12.06
C PHE A 86 -10.53 7.47 11.92
N THR A 87 -11.24 6.45 11.43
CA THR A 87 -12.71 6.48 11.29
C THR A 87 -13.43 6.58 12.63
N ALA A 88 -12.85 6.04 13.71
CA ALA A 88 -13.40 6.18 15.06
C ALA A 88 -13.40 7.64 15.59
N LYS A 89 -12.53 8.52 15.07
CA LYS A 89 -12.44 9.93 15.52
C LYS A 89 -13.68 10.76 15.17
N TRP A 90 -14.45 10.34 14.18
CA TRP A 90 -15.56 11.11 13.63
C TRP A 90 -16.90 10.50 14.03
N LYS A 91 -17.65 11.17 14.90
CA LYS A 91 -18.88 10.64 15.53
C LYS A 91 -19.89 9.99 14.57
N TRP A 92 -20.08 10.57 13.39
CA TRP A 92 -21.02 10.12 12.36
C TRP A 92 -20.61 8.83 11.64
N ILE A 93 -19.30 8.52 11.56
CA ILE A 93 -18.78 7.29 10.92
C ILE A 93 -18.16 6.32 11.93
N ALA A 94 -18.07 6.69 13.21
CA ALA A 94 -17.57 5.86 14.29
C ALA A 94 -18.24 4.47 14.41
N PRO A 95 -19.55 4.27 14.10
CA PRO A 95 -20.12 2.93 14.08
C PRO A 95 -19.42 1.99 13.09
N VAL A 96 -18.88 2.51 11.99
CA VAL A 96 -18.18 1.74 10.94
C VAL A 96 -16.79 1.29 11.40
N SER A 97 -16.17 1.99 12.38
CA SER A 97 -14.85 1.62 12.90
C SER A 97 -14.86 0.42 13.85
N ALA A 98 -16.04 -0.03 14.27
CA ALA A 98 -16.16 -1.27 15.02
C ALA A 98 -15.71 -2.44 14.14
N LEU A 99 -14.87 -3.34 14.68
CA LEU A 99 -14.26 -4.44 13.92
C LEU A 99 -15.30 -5.28 13.17
N LYS A 100 -16.48 -5.50 13.78
CA LYS A 100 -17.62 -6.21 13.19
C LYS A 100 -18.13 -5.63 11.88
N PHE A 101 -17.91 -4.34 11.63
CA PHE A 101 -18.27 -3.65 10.38
C PHE A 101 -17.04 -3.35 9.53
N TYR A 102 -15.95 -2.91 10.15
CA TYR A 102 -14.74 -2.50 9.45
C TYR A 102 -14.10 -3.67 8.69
N PHE A 103 -14.03 -4.86 9.30
CA PHE A 103 -13.44 -6.03 8.65
C PHE A 103 -14.25 -6.50 7.42
N PRO A 104 -15.57 -6.73 7.50
CA PRO A 104 -16.36 -7.05 6.31
C PRO A 104 -16.32 -5.95 5.24
N LEU A 105 -16.26 -4.68 5.63
CA LEU A 105 -16.17 -3.56 4.70
C LEU A 105 -14.85 -3.60 3.92
N SER A 106 -13.73 -3.76 4.60
CA SER A 106 -12.41 -3.90 3.95
C SER A 106 -12.38 -5.09 2.99
N PHE A 107 -12.93 -6.23 3.41
CA PHE A 107 -13.04 -7.41 2.54
C PHE A 107 -13.93 -7.16 1.31
N THR A 108 -15.05 -6.46 1.51
CA THR A 108 -15.96 -6.05 0.43
C THR A 108 -15.26 -5.13 -0.58
N ILE A 109 -14.45 -4.17 -0.11
CA ILE A 109 -13.65 -3.30 -0.99
C ILE A 109 -12.66 -4.12 -1.82
N LEU A 110 -12.00 -5.12 -1.22
CA LEU A 110 -11.08 -5.99 -1.93
C LEU A 110 -11.78 -6.86 -2.98
N ILE A 111 -12.97 -7.38 -2.68
CA ILE A 111 -13.77 -8.15 -3.64
C ILE A 111 -14.24 -7.25 -4.80
N ILE A 112 -14.82 -6.10 -4.50
CA ILE A 112 -15.30 -5.16 -5.52
C ILE A 112 -14.11 -4.73 -6.38
N GLY A 113 -13.00 -4.34 -5.77
CA GLY A 113 -11.77 -4.00 -6.45
C GLY A 113 -11.32 -5.12 -7.39
N PHE A 114 -11.30 -6.37 -6.92
CA PHE A 114 -10.93 -7.53 -7.74
C PHE A 114 -11.79 -7.63 -9.00
N PHE A 115 -13.11 -7.58 -8.86
CA PHE A 115 -14.01 -7.69 -10.01
C PHE A 115 -13.91 -6.48 -10.96
N VAL A 116 -13.75 -5.27 -10.42
CA VAL A 116 -13.55 -4.06 -11.22
C VAL A 116 -12.28 -4.18 -12.05
N PHE A 117 -11.13 -4.48 -11.42
CA PHE A 117 -9.86 -4.61 -12.15
C PHE A 117 -9.85 -5.80 -13.12
N LYS A 118 -10.63 -6.87 -12.83
CA LYS A 118 -10.73 -8.05 -13.69
C LYS A 118 -11.43 -7.73 -15.00
N ARG A 119 -12.39 -6.80 -14.99
CA ARG A 119 -13.10 -6.33 -16.19
C ARG A 119 -12.24 -5.42 -17.06
N ILE A 120 -11.27 -4.71 -16.48
CA ILE A 120 -10.41 -3.79 -17.21
C ILE A 120 -9.38 -4.59 -18.03
N SER A 121 -9.55 -4.55 -19.36
CA SER A 121 -8.63 -5.18 -20.31
C SER A 121 -7.45 -4.31 -20.70
N THR A 122 -7.52 -3.00 -20.46
CA THR A 122 -6.46 -2.06 -20.82
C THR A 122 -5.47 -1.87 -19.67
N PRO A 123 -4.18 -1.63 -19.96
CA PRO A 123 -3.19 -1.42 -18.93
C PRO A 123 -3.42 -0.07 -18.22
N LEU A 124 -3.53 -0.10 -16.89
CA LEU A 124 -3.72 1.09 -16.05
C LEU A 124 -2.44 1.92 -15.87
N LYS A 125 -1.86 2.37 -16.99
CA LYS A 125 -0.58 3.11 -17.01
C LYS A 125 -0.67 4.43 -16.23
N ARG A 126 -1.73 5.22 -16.43
CA ARG A 126 -1.91 6.51 -15.74
C ARG A 126 -1.99 6.34 -14.22
N LEU A 127 -2.76 5.35 -13.76
CA LEU A 127 -2.87 5.06 -12.34
C LEU A 127 -1.55 4.52 -11.76
N THR A 128 -0.83 3.68 -12.51
CA THR A 128 0.50 3.20 -12.10
C THR A 128 1.49 4.35 -11.92
N VAL A 129 1.52 5.29 -12.87
CA VAL A 129 2.37 6.49 -12.80
C VAL A 129 2.00 7.33 -11.58
N PHE A 130 0.70 7.56 -11.38
CA PHE A 130 0.20 8.30 -10.22
C PHE A 130 0.62 7.64 -8.90
N LEU A 131 0.43 6.32 -8.76
CA LEU A 131 0.81 5.57 -7.55
C LEU A 131 2.32 5.61 -7.28
N ASN A 132 3.16 5.46 -8.30
CA ASN A 132 4.61 5.60 -8.12
C ASN A 132 4.97 7.02 -7.64
N ILE A 133 4.40 8.05 -8.25
CA ILE A 133 4.69 9.45 -7.88
C ILE A 133 4.23 9.72 -6.45
N ILE A 134 2.99 9.38 -6.10
CA ILE A 134 2.45 9.71 -4.78
C ILE A 134 3.19 8.98 -3.67
N PHE A 135 3.54 7.70 -3.84
CA PHE A 135 4.31 6.96 -2.82
C PHE A 135 5.75 7.46 -2.73
N LEU A 136 6.39 7.85 -3.83
CA LEU A 136 7.71 8.49 -3.77
C LEU A 136 7.66 9.82 -3.02
N VAL A 137 6.63 10.64 -3.26
CA VAL A 137 6.45 11.91 -2.54
C VAL A 137 6.27 11.66 -1.04
N TYR A 138 5.42 10.70 -0.65
CA TYR A 138 5.23 10.37 0.76
C TYR A 138 6.50 9.82 1.42
N LEU A 139 7.24 8.96 0.72
CA LEU A 139 8.52 8.45 1.20
C LEU A 139 9.53 9.58 1.43
N LEU A 140 9.60 10.56 0.51
CA LEU A 140 10.45 11.74 0.70
C LEU A 140 10.05 12.55 1.94
N ILE A 141 8.75 12.71 2.19
CA ILE A 141 8.25 13.41 3.38
C ILE A 141 8.70 12.68 4.66
N ASP A 142 8.53 11.36 4.73
CA ASP A 142 8.93 10.59 5.92
C ASP A 142 10.45 10.58 6.14
N VAL A 143 11.25 10.51 5.06
CA VAL A 143 12.71 10.59 5.18
C VAL A 143 13.15 11.94 5.75
N VAL A 144 12.52 13.03 5.34
CA VAL A 144 12.78 14.36 5.89
C VAL A 144 12.38 14.44 7.37
N ASP A 145 11.23 13.90 7.75
CA ASP A 145 10.77 13.85 9.14
C ASP A 145 11.73 13.05 10.03
N ILE A 146 12.12 11.85 9.60
CA ILE A 146 13.11 11.02 10.31
C ILE A 146 14.44 11.76 10.46
N SER A 147 14.93 12.40 9.38
CA SER A 147 16.21 13.13 9.40
C SER A 147 16.18 14.34 10.32
N SER A 148 15.01 14.96 10.53
CA SER A 148 14.84 16.10 11.44
C SER A 148 14.79 15.73 12.92
N LYS A 149 14.55 14.46 13.23
CA LYS A 149 14.41 13.92 14.59
C LYS A 149 15.67 13.20 15.08
N LEU A 150 16.62 12.93 14.18
CA LEU A 150 17.96 12.40 14.44
C LEU A 150 18.93 13.54 14.78
#